data_AF-A0A841RJG5-F1
#
_entry.id   AF-A0A841RJG5-F1
#
_cell.length_a   1.000
_cell.length_b   1.000
_cell.length_c   1.000
_cell.angle_alpha   90.00
_cell.angle_beta   90.00
_cell.angle_gamma   90.00
#
_symmetry.space_group_name_H-M   'P 1'
#
loop_
_entity.id
_entity.type
_entity.pdbx_description
1 polymer ?
#
loop_
_entity_poly.entity_id
_entity_poly.type
_entity_poly.pdbx_seq_one_letter_code
_entity_poly.pdbx_strand_id
1 'polypeptide(L)'
;MDNDPQAQTLIARFNKMKEKYEEVERFGRYHPDYSTIMKEVRVSKREMDMHETIAAYKIKETELQSFLDEISQIVAYSVSDKIMVPMDGALFKDGGCGCGSGGGCGCQAS
;
A
#
# COMPACT_ATOMS: atom_id res chain seq x y z
N MET A 1 0.41 14.51 13.55
CA MET A 1 0.70 13.09 13.84
C MET A 1 1.77 12.95 14.92
N ASP A 2 2.94 13.57 14.79
CA ASP A 2 4.06 13.34 15.73
C ASP A 2 3.82 13.84 17.15
N ASN A 3 3.11 14.98 17.29
CA ASN A 3 2.75 15.56 18.59
C ASN A 3 1.43 15.01 19.15
N ASP A 4 0.91 13.91 18.61
CA ASP A 4 -0.36 13.31 18.99
C ASP A 4 -0.13 11.94 19.65
N PRO A 5 -0.19 11.87 21.00
CA PRO A 5 0.08 10.62 21.73
C PRO A 5 -0.88 9.47 21.38
N GLN A 6 -2.13 9.79 21.02
CA GLN A 6 -3.11 8.76 20.66
C GLN A 6 -2.78 8.18 19.28
N ALA A 7 -2.43 9.03 18.32
CA ALA A 7 -1.95 8.58 17.02
C ALA A 7 -0.70 7.68 17.14
N GLN A 8 0.28 8.09 17.95
CA GLN A 8 1.49 7.27 18.18
C GLN A 8 1.16 5.91 18.81
N THR A 9 0.20 5.87 19.74
CA THR A 9 -0.26 4.62 20.36
C THR A 9 -0.91 3.68 19.34
N LEU A 10 -1.75 4.21 18.45
CA LEU A 10 -2.39 3.43 17.39
C LEU A 10 -1.37 2.89 16.38
N ILE A 11 -0.39 3.72 15.98
CA ILE A 11 0.70 3.32 15.09
C ILE A 11 1.52 2.18 15.72
N ALA A 12 1.91 2.32 16.99
CA ALA A 12 2.67 1.29 17.70
C ALA A 12 1.88 -0.03 17.81
N ARG A 13 0.57 0.04 18.10
CA ARG A 13 -0.31 -1.14 18.13
C ARG A 13 -0.40 -1.81 16.76
N PHE A 14 -0.58 -1.03 15.70
CA PHE A 14 -0.63 -1.56 14.34
C PHE A 14 0.70 -2.24 13.95
N ASN A 15 1.84 -1.61 14.22
CA ASN A 15 3.16 -2.17 13.93
C ASN A 15 3.39 -3.51 14.66
N LYS A 16 3.03 -3.60 15.93
CA LYS A 16 3.11 -4.87 16.69
C LYS A 16 2.22 -5.97 16.09
N MET A 17 1.03 -5.60 15.60
CA MET A 17 0.15 -6.57 14.93
C MET A 17 0.70 -6.99 13.57
N LYS A 18 1.37 -6.07 12.87
CA LYS A 18 2.04 -6.35 11.60
C LYS A 18 3.20 -7.34 11.78
N GLU A 19 4.01 -7.19 12.82
CA GLU A 19 5.08 -8.16 13.15
C GLU A 19 4.52 -9.57 13.35
N LYS A 20 3.45 -9.72 14.14
CA LYS A 20 2.76 -11.01 14.31
C LYS A 20 2.21 -11.57 12.99
N TYR A 21 1.72 -10.69 12.13
CA TYR A 21 1.24 -11.09 10.81
C TYR A 21 2.38 -11.60 9.94
N GLU A 22 3.52 -10.92 9.91
CA GLU A 22 4.70 -11.34 9.15
C GLU A 22 5.22 -12.71 9.60
N GLU A 23 5.18 -13.01 10.91
CA GLU A 23 5.51 -14.35 11.43
C GLU A 23 4.61 -15.45 10.88
N VAL A 24 3.31 -15.17 10.83
CA VAL A 24 2.28 -16.14 10.45
C VAL A 24 2.08 -16.24 8.94
N GLU A 25 2.29 -15.14 8.22
CA GLU A 25 2.26 -15.07 6.76
C GLU A 25 3.31 -15.98 6.12
N ARG A 26 4.47 -16.17 6.77
CA ARG A 26 5.52 -17.10 6.32
C ARG A 26 5.02 -18.53 6.09
N PHE A 27 4.05 -18.97 6.90
CA PHE A 27 3.43 -20.29 6.79
C PHE A 27 2.11 -20.26 6.01
N GLY A 28 1.61 -19.06 5.73
CA GLY A 28 0.37 -18.82 5.01
C GLY A 28 -0.85 -19.42 5.72
N ARG A 29 -1.82 -19.88 4.92
CA ARG A 29 -3.13 -20.34 5.40
C ARG A 29 -3.09 -21.59 6.30
N TYR A 30 -1.96 -22.27 6.40
CA TYR A 30 -1.81 -23.48 7.22
C TYR A 30 -1.43 -23.19 8.67
N HIS A 31 -1.12 -21.94 9.01
CA HIS A 31 -0.89 -21.55 10.39
C HIS A 31 -2.23 -21.51 11.17
N PRO A 32 -2.32 -22.12 12.37
CA PRO A 32 -3.57 -22.21 13.13
C PRO A 32 -4.19 -20.83 13.42
N ASP A 33 -3.35 -19.83 13.67
CA ASP A 33 -3.79 -18.47 14.01
C ASP A 33 -3.91 -17.52 12.81
N TYR A 34 -3.72 -17.99 11.58
CA TYR A 34 -3.69 -17.14 10.38
C TYR A 34 -4.92 -16.25 10.25
N SER A 35 -6.12 -16.84 10.36
CA SER A 35 -7.39 -16.14 10.21
C SER A 35 -7.62 -15.10 11.32
N THR A 36 -7.24 -15.43 12.55
CA THR A 36 -7.35 -14.56 13.73
C THR A 36 -6.45 -13.35 13.58
N ILE A 37 -5.17 -13.56 13.32
CA ILE A 37 -4.18 -12.47 13.17
C ILE A 37 -4.54 -11.59 11.96
N MET A 38 -4.99 -12.20 10.87
CA MET A 38 -5.49 -11.46 9.71
C MET A 38 -6.68 -10.55 10.01
N LYS A 39 -7.56 -10.96 10.92
CA LYS A 39 -8.69 -10.13 11.35
C LYS A 39 -8.20 -8.99 12.24
N GLU A 40 -7.34 -9.29 13.20
CA GLU A 40 -6.81 -8.30 14.15
C GLU A 40 -5.99 -7.21 13.45
N VAL A 41 -5.16 -7.56 12.47
CA VAL A 41 -4.40 -6.59 11.66
C VAL A 41 -5.32 -5.65 10.89
N ARG A 42 -6.40 -6.18 10.31
CA ARG A 42 -7.37 -5.34 9.58
C ARG A 42 -8.12 -4.40 10.53
N VAL A 43 -8.46 -4.87 11.73
CA VAL A 43 -9.13 -4.03 12.74
C VAL A 43 -8.19 -2.94 13.24
N SER A 44 -6.95 -3.29 13.62
CA SER A 44 -5.97 -2.30 14.08
C SER A 44 -5.62 -1.28 12.99
N LYS A 45 -5.52 -1.72 11.73
CA LYS A 45 -5.33 -0.82 10.59
C LYS A 45 -6.50 0.16 10.45
N ARG A 46 -7.75 -0.31 10.51
CA ARG A 46 -8.92 0.57 10.41
C ARG A 46 -8.98 1.58 11.55
N GLU A 47 -8.70 1.16 12.78
CA GLU A 47 -8.67 2.06 13.93
C GLU A 47 -7.61 3.16 13.75
N MET A 48 -6.43 2.80 13.24
CA MET A 48 -5.35 3.74 12.93
C MET A 48 -5.73 4.68 11.77
N ASP A 49 -6.23 4.14 10.65
CA ASP A 49 -6.56 4.90 9.44
C ASP A 49 -7.73 5.88 9.66
N MET A 50 -8.63 5.59 10.62
CA MET A 50 -9.74 6.46 11.00
C MET A 50 -9.33 7.61 11.93
N HIS A 51 -8.10 7.60 12.45
CA HIS A 51 -7.62 8.66 13.34
C HIS A 51 -7.36 9.94 12.55
N GLU A 52 -7.93 11.07 13.00
CA GLU A 52 -7.94 12.34 12.26
C GLU A 52 -6.54 12.80 11.83
N THR A 53 -5.58 12.83 12.75
CA THR A 53 -4.22 13.31 12.45
C THR A 53 -3.41 12.36 11.57
N ILE A 54 -3.76 11.07 11.53
CA ILE A 54 -3.14 10.06 10.67
C ILE A 54 -3.75 10.17 9.27
N ALA A 55 -5.07 10.27 9.17
CA ALA A 55 -5.79 10.48 7.92
C ALA A 55 -5.34 11.78 7.23
N ALA A 56 -5.24 12.88 7.97
CA ALA A 56 -4.74 14.15 7.45
C ALA A 56 -3.29 14.03 6.93
N TYR A 57 -2.43 13.31 7.65
CA TYR A 57 -1.06 13.03 7.20
C TYR A 57 -1.05 12.24 5.89
N LYS A 58 -1.85 11.16 5.79
CA LYS A 58 -1.96 10.31 4.59
C LYS A 58 -2.46 11.06 3.36
N ILE A 59 -3.37 12.03 3.55
CA ILE A 59 -3.81 12.92 2.48
C ILE A 59 -2.64 13.77 1.97
N LYS A 60 -1.88 14.40 2.88
CA LYS A 60 -0.71 15.21 2.51
C LYS A 60 0.42 14.39 1.88
N GLU A 61 0.62 13.16 2.33
CA GLU A 61 1.54 12.21 1.71
C GLU A 61 1.13 11.90 0.27
N THR A 62 -0.17 11.68 0.01
CA THR A 62 -0.69 11.40 -1.34
C THR A 62 -0.59 12.62 -2.26
N GLU A 63 -0.87 13.82 -1.74
CA GLU A 63 -0.68 15.09 -2.48
C GLU A 63 0.79 15.27 -2.88
N LEU A 64 1.72 15.01 -1.95
CA LEU A 64 3.15 15.09 -2.22
C LEU A 64 3.59 14.05 -3.26
N GLN A 65 3.12 12.80 -3.13
CA GLN A 65 3.43 11.75 -4.11
C GLN A 65 2.95 12.14 -5.51
N SER A 66 1.73 12.68 -5.63
CA SER A 66 1.19 13.13 -6.93
C SER A 66 2.04 14.24 -7.54
N PHE A 67 2.50 15.19 -6.72
CA PHE A 67 3.40 16.26 -7.17
C PHE A 67 4.75 15.71 -7.66
N LEU A 68 5.31 14.72 -6.96
CA LEU A 68 6.57 14.07 -7.37
C LEU A 68 6.40 13.25 -8.65
N ASP A 69 5.25 12.61 -8.84
CA ASP A 69 4.90 11.86 -10.05
C ASP A 69 4.81 12.81 -11.26
N GLU A 70 4.18 13.97 -11.10
CA GLU A 70 4.10 15.01 -12.14
C GLU A 70 5.49 15.52 -12.54
N ILE A 71 6.36 15.83 -11.58
CA ILE A 71 7.74 16.24 -11.87
C ILE A 71 8.49 15.14 -12.61
N SER A 72 8.35 13.89 -12.16
CA SER A 72 9.00 12.74 -12.78
C SER A 72 8.55 12.56 -14.23
N GLN A 73 7.27 12.79 -14.51
CA GLN A 73 6.70 12.75 -15.86
C GLN A 73 7.27 13.85 -16.75
N ILE A 74 7.33 15.10 -16.25
CA ILE A 74 7.89 16.24 -16.99
C ILE A 74 9.36 15.96 -17.37
N VAL A 75 10.15 15.47 -16.42
CA VAL A 75 11.57 15.16 -16.65
C VAL A 75 11.71 14.03 -17.67
N ALA A 76 10.96 12.94 -17.55
CA ALA A 76 11.04 11.82 -18.49
C ALA A 76 10.69 12.22 -19.93
N TYR A 77 9.59 12.95 -20.12
CA TYR A 77 9.16 13.37 -21.46
C TYR A 77 10.02 14.49 -22.06
N SER A 78 10.74 15.25 -21.24
CA SER A 78 11.77 16.16 -21.76
C SER A 78 12.93 15.44 -22.45
N VAL A 79 13.18 14.17 -22.08
CA VAL A 79 14.22 13.33 -22.68
C VAL A 79 13.68 12.49 -23.84
N SER A 80 12.51 11.85 -23.66
CA SER A 80 11.86 11.04 -24.69
C SER A 80 10.43 10.67 -24.28
N ASP A 81 9.48 10.85 -25.20
CA ASP A 81 8.06 10.47 -25.03
C ASP A 81 7.85 8.95 -24.85
N LYS A 82 8.87 8.12 -25.10
CA LYS A 82 8.80 6.66 -24.99
C LYS A 82 9.17 6.13 -23.59
N ILE A 83 9.65 6.98 -22.69
CA ILE A 83 10.04 6.56 -21.35
C ILE A 83 8.76 6.34 -20.51
N MET A 84 8.59 5.13 -19.99
CA MET A 84 7.50 4.82 -19.06
C MET A 84 7.89 5.27 -17.65
N VAL A 85 7.08 6.14 -17.08
CA VAL A 85 7.23 6.59 -15.69
C VAL A 85 6.31 5.77 -14.80
N PRO A 86 6.85 5.03 -13.81
CA PRO A 86 6.02 4.37 -12.82
C PRO A 86 5.37 5.42 -11.92
N MET A 87 4.04 5.52 -11.95
CA MET A 87 3.28 6.35 -11.01
C MET A 87 2.56 5.45 -10.01
N ASP A 88 2.42 5.93 -8.78
CA ASP A 88 1.67 5.17 -7.78
C ASP A 88 0.17 5.16 -8.14
N GLY A 89 -0.48 4.00 -8.05
CA GLY A 89 -1.86 3.81 -8.52
C GLY A 89 -2.06 3.76 -10.05
N ALA A 90 -1.01 3.82 -10.87
CA ALA A 90 -1.09 3.67 -12.33
C ALA A 90 -1.63 2.32 -12.80
N LEU A 91 -1.61 1.29 -11.94
CA LEU A 91 -2.21 -0.02 -12.22
C LEU A 91 -3.71 0.06 -12.53
N PHE A 92 -4.40 1.12 -12.08
CA PHE A 92 -5.85 1.28 -12.23
C PHE A 92 -6.27 2.41 -13.17
N LYS A 93 -5.36 3.31 -13.57
CA LYS A 93 -5.71 4.51 -14.34
C LYS A 93 -5.58 4.33 -15.85
N ASP A 94 -4.74 3.41 -16.31
CA ASP A 94 -4.70 3.03 -17.72
C ASP A 94 -4.84 1.52 -17.82
N GLY A 95 -5.63 1.05 -18.78
CA GLY A 95 -5.81 -0.37 -19.14
C GLY A 95 -4.55 -1.03 -19.71
N GLY A 96 -3.40 -0.76 -19.11
CA GLY A 96 -2.11 -1.36 -19.39
C GLY A 96 -2.06 -2.76 -18.81
N CYS A 97 -2.34 -3.74 -19.66
CA CYS A 97 -2.02 -5.14 -19.50
C CYS A 97 -0.71 -5.34 -18.70
N GLY A 98 -0.84 -5.68 -17.41
CA GLY A 98 0.26 -6.10 -16.56
C GLY A 98 0.73 -7.50 -16.96
N CYS A 99 1.43 -7.62 -18.08
CA CYS A 99 2.18 -8.81 -18.48
C CYS A 99 3.66 -8.44 -18.55
N GLY A 100 4.21 -8.11 -17.38
CA GLY A 100 5.64 -7.88 -17.13
C GLY A 100 6.29 -9.05 -16.42
N SER A 101 5.92 -10.29 -16.76
CA SER A 101 6.72 -11.47 -16.43
C SER A 101 6.36 -12.59 -17.42
N GLY A 102 7.35 -13.12 -18.12
CA GLY A 102 7.16 -14.32 -18.93
C GLY A 102 6.60 -15.47 -18.08
N GLY A 103 5.41 -15.92 -18.42
CA GLY A 103 4.72 -17.03 -17.77
C GLY A 103 3.24 -17.03 -18.11
N GLY A 104 2.80 -18.04 -18.87
CA GLY A 104 1.41 -18.13 -19.37
C GLY A 104 0.39 -18.10 -18.24
N CYS A 105 -0.41 -17.04 -18.18
CA CYS A 105 -1.52 -16.95 -17.24
C CYS A 105 -2.81 -17.39 -17.93
N GLY A 106 -3.25 -18.62 -17.62
CA GLY A 106 -4.55 -19.16 -17.99
C GLY A 106 -5.62 -18.73 -16.99
N CYS A 107 -6.34 -17.66 -17.31
CA CYS A 107 -7.54 -17.28 -16.56
C CYS A 107 -8.72 -18.12 -17.04
N GLN A 108 -9.08 -19.18 -16.30
CA GLN A 108 -10.42 -19.75 -16.34
C GLN A 108 -11.28 -19.00 -15.32
N ALA A 109 -12.32 -18.33 -15.80
CA ALA A 109 -13.42 -17.90 -14.95
C ALA A 109 -14.34 -19.10 -14.72
N SER A 110 -14.47 -19.53 -13.47
CA SER A 110 -15.56 -20.38 -12.97
C SER A 110 -15.85 -19.96 -11.54
#